data_AF-A0A9W9EVW5-F1
#
_entry.id   AF-A0A9W9EVW5-F1
#
_cell.length_a   1.000
_cell.length_b   1.000
_cell.length_c   1.000
_cell.angle_alpha   90.00
_cell.angle_beta   90.00
_cell.angle_gamma   90.00
#
_symmetry.space_group_name_H-M   'P 1'
#
loop_
_entity.id
_entity.type
_entity.pdbx_description
1 polymer ?
#
loop_
_entity_poly.entity_id
_entity_poly.type
_entity_poly.pdbx_seq_one_letter_code
_entity_poly.pdbx_strand_id
1 'polypeptide(L)'
;MNHPFCMHALLACCGAEIPTDTDCFRQLARFHYTGAVAGLRVVLSDRNLKSQWVVAMLTIMMLCIYERAKPKGSPGIEIHLVGAARLIEFHSRDSLIYGQLSQAEQAMHRLVRESYIFHVATSLPFQHSDAHHDEIEMALSLSEQAICQHFRPHLLSHPDSPVLGFPPYLFRCIYTVYRLYQSSRNKHITSQKCRKLDDDLRQWDRCTRPQTSKNTTANNQANLETAWTGPRLYILGCRILLRQISGSELAEVDPKIDHLIEEGMGIVRRLEPATDYYADYYCWPFLAIGLHLRSTSDRELLMDQVLAFRAATNNGTMRRLEDMLELIWQSRHAQSMAPATPASNQTG
;
A
#
# COMPACT_ATOMS: atom_id res chain seq x y z
N MET A 1 5.32 -30.80 9.79
CA MET A 1 3.86 -30.62 9.72
C MET A 1 3.49 -30.27 8.29
N ASN A 2 2.60 -31.03 7.66
CA ASN A 2 2.02 -30.65 6.37
C ASN A 2 0.81 -29.76 6.66
N HIS A 3 0.81 -28.53 6.14
CA HIS A 3 -0.34 -27.62 6.19
C HIS A 3 -0.90 -27.46 4.76
N PRO A 4 -1.76 -28.40 4.28
CA PRO A 4 -2.19 -28.42 2.88
C PRO A 4 -2.86 -27.12 2.43
N PHE A 5 -3.62 -26.47 3.33
CA PHE A 5 -4.31 -25.22 3.04
C PHE A 5 -3.36 -24.05 2.74
N CYS A 6 -2.19 -24.03 3.38
CA CYS A 6 -1.13 -23.06 3.10
C CYS A 6 -0.54 -23.31 1.70
N MET A 7 -0.30 -24.59 1.35
CA MET A 7 0.12 -24.95 0.00
C MET A 7 -0.94 -24.60 -1.06
N HIS A 8 -2.21 -24.80 -0.75
CA HIS A 8 -3.31 -24.33 -1.61
C HIS A 8 -3.27 -22.81 -1.80
N ALA A 9 -3.00 -22.01 -0.77
CA ALA A 9 -2.91 -20.56 -0.93
C ALA A 9 -1.73 -20.17 -1.83
N LEU A 10 -0.57 -20.83 -1.69
CA LEU A 10 0.59 -20.62 -2.56
C LEU A 10 0.26 -20.96 -4.02
N LEU A 11 -0.33 -22.13 -4.27
CA LEU A 11 -0.71 -22.56 -5.63
C LEU A 11 -1.78 -21.66 -6.25
N ALA A 12 -2.68 -21.10 -5.44
CA ALA A 12 -3.63 -20.10 -5.90
C ALA A 12 -2.90 -18.84 -6.41
N CYS A 13 -1.90 -18.34 -5.67
CA CYS A 13 -1.09 -17.21 -6.11
C CYS A 13 -0.35 -17.53 -7.40
N CYS A 14 0.34 -18.68 -7.47
CA CYS A 14 1.06 -19.10 -8.66
C CYS A 14 0.14 -19.14 -9.89
N GLY A 15 -1.04 -19.75 -9.77
CA GLY A 15 -2.00 -19.82 -10.87
C GLY A 15 -2.61 -18.47 -11.28
N ALA A 16 -2.58 -17.47 -10.40
CA ALA A 16 -3.06 -16.11 -10.70
C ALA A 16 -2.00 -15.23 -11.37
N GLU A 17 -0.72 -15.45 -11.07
CA GLU A 17 0.41 -14.70 -11.65
C GLU A 17 0.84 -15.23 -13.04
N ILE A 18 0.59 -16.51 -13.32
CA ILE A 18 0.84 -17.08 -14.67
C ILE A 18 -0.02 -16.34 -15.70
N PRO A 19 0.56 -15.95 -16.87
CA PRO A 19 -0.16 -15.21 -17.91
C PRO A 19 -1.55 -15.78 -18.22
N THR A 20 -2.56 -14.91 -18.15
CA THR A 20 -3.97 -15.26 -18.01
C THR A 20 -4.68 -15.74 -19.27
N ASP A 21 -3.95 -15.86 -20.39
CA ASP A 21 -4.54 -16.22 -21.69
C ASP A 21 -5.02 -17.68 -21.74
N THR A 22 -4.70 -18.47 -20.69
CA THR A 22 -5.17 -19.85 -20.56
C THR A 22 -6.17 -19.99 -19.41
N ASP A 23 -7.45 -20.25 -19.75
CA ASP A 23 -8.54 -20.46 -18.79
C ASP A 23 -8.26 -21.53 -17.73
N CYS A 24 -7.46 -22.54 -18.10
CA CYS A 24 -7.09 -23.63 -17.21
C CYS A 24 -6.41 -23.13 -15.92
N PHE A 25 -5.44 -22.21 -16.01
CA PHE A 25 -4.73 -21.71 -14.83
C PHE A 25 -5.62 -20.86 -13.93
N ARG A 26 -6.55 -20.09 -14.52
CA ARG A 26 -7.54 -19.32 -13.74
C ARG A 26 -8.48 -20.24 -12.96
N GLN A 27 -8.91 -21.34 -13.57
CA GLN A 27 -9.75 -22.34 -12.89
C GLN A 27 -8.97 -23.05 -11.79
N LEU A 28 -7.72 -23.43 -12.05
CA LEU A 28 -6.83 -24.07 -11.08
C LEU A 28 -6.56 -23.14 -9.88
N ALA A 29 -6.27 -21.87 -10.13
CA ALA A 29 -6.06 -20.88 -9.08
C ALA A 29 -7.30 -20.73 -8.17
N ARG A 30 -8.50 -20.69 -8.77
CA ARG A 30 -9.78 -20.67 -8.02
C ARG A 30 -10.01 -21.94 -7.21
N PHE A 31 -9.71 -23.11 -7.77
CA PHE A 31 -9.80 -24.38 -7.07
C PHE A 31 -8.91 -24.37 -5.81
N HIS A 32 -7.65 -23.96 -5.96
CA HIS A 32 -6.73 -23.88 -4.84
C HIS A 32 -7.12 -22.78 -3.84
N TYR A 33 -7.59 -21.62 -4.30
CA TYR A 33 -8.10 -20.57 -3.41
C TYR A 33 -9.22 -21.09 -2.51
N THR A 34 -10.21 -21.78 -3.08
CA THR A 34 -11.31 -22.38 -2.30
C THR A 34 -10.80 -23.42 -1.32
N GLY A 35 -9.85 -24.27 -1.72
CA GLY A 35 -9.22 -25.24 -0.83
C GLY A 35 -8.48 -24.59 0.35
N ALA A 36 -7.76 -23.49 0.09
CA ALA A 36 -7.09 -22.71 1.11
C ALA A 36 -8.07 -22.10 2.12
N VAL A 37 -9.14 -21.48 1.65
CA VAL A 37 -10.18 -20.89 2.51
C VAL A 37 -10.88 -21.97 3.34
N ALA A 38 -11.21 -23.11 2.75
CA ALA A 38 -11.84 -24.22 3.45
C ALA A 38 -10.96 -24.77 4.57
N GLY A 39 -9.67 -25.02 4.28
CA GLY A 39 -8.73 -25.50 5.29
C GLY A 39 -8.41 -24.45 6.36
N LEU A 40 -8.30 -23.18 5.99
CA LEU A 40 -8.15 -22.09 6.95
C LEU A 40 -9.34 -22.02 7.92
N ARG A 41 -10.58 -22.19 7.44
CA ARG A 41 -11.78 -22.22 8.30
C ARG A 41 -11.72 -23.33 9.34
N VAL A 42 -11.21 -24.51 8.98
CA VAL A 42 -11.03 -25.63 9.92
C VAL A 42 -10.02 -25.24 11.00
N VAL A 43 -8.88 -24.66 10.63
CA VAL A 43 -7.85 -24.21 11.58
C VAL A 43 -8.36 -23.11 12.51
N LEU A 44 -9.14 -22.16 11.98
CA LEU A 44 -9.73 -21.08 12.78
C LEU A 44 -10.77 -21.58 13.79
N SER A 45 -11.35 -22.76 13.55
CA SER A 45 -12.33 -23.39 14.45
C SER A 45 -11.66 -24.35 15.46
N ASP A 46 -10.36 -24.60 15.31
CA ASP A 46 -9.59 -25.50 16.17
C ASP A 46 -9.18 -24.79 17.47
N ARG A 47 -9.22 -25.54 18.59
CA ARG A 47 -8.71 -25.07 19.89
C ARG A 47 -7.19 -24.83 19.86
N ASN A 48 -6.49 -25.41 18.90
CA ASN A 48 -5.05 -25.27 18.73
C ASN A 48 -4.62 -24.12 17.80
N LEU A 49 -5.49 -23.13 17.56
CA LEU A 49 -5.19 -21.96 16.72
C LEU A 49 -3.91 -21.23 17.12
N LYS A 50 -3.58 -21.18 18.42
CA LYS A 50 -2.37 -20.49 18.91
C LYS A 50 -1.09 -21.04 18.30
N SER A 51 -0.92 -22.37 18.25
CA SER A 51 0.28 -22.99 17.65
C SER A 51 0.30 -22.90 16.12
N GLN A 52 -0.85 -22.65 15.49
CA GLN A 52 -0.99 -22.54 14.03
C GLN A 52 -1.10 -21.08 13.55
N TRP A 53 -0.94 -20.10 14.45
CA TRP A 53 -1.20 -18.69 14.17
C TRP A 53 -0.36 -18.17 13.00
N VAL A 54 0.94 -18.46 12.97
CA VAL A 54 1.85 -18.04 11.89
C VAL A 54 1.39 -18.59 10.55
N VAL A 55 1.01 -19.87 10.50
CA VAL A 55 0.59 -20.51 9.23
C VAL A 55 -0.76 -19.97 8.78
N ALA A 56 -1.68 -19.73 9.71
CA ALA A 56 -2.97 -19.08 9.42
C ALA A 56 -2.74 -17.67 8.85
N MET A 57 -1.91 -16.85 9.50
CA MET A 57 -1.55 -15.52 9.03
C MET A 57 -0.88 -15.54 7.66
N LEU A 58 0.12 -16.40 7.45
CA LEU A 58 0.80 -16.54 6.17
C LEU A 58 -0.18 -16.92 5.05
N THR A 59 -1.10 -17.85 5.32
CA THR A 59 -2.17 -18.24 4.39
C THR A 59 -3.02 -17.02 4.04
N ILE A 60 -3.46 -16.23 5.03
CA ILE A 60 -4.26 -15.02 4.79
C ILE A 60 -3.49 -14.01 3.95
N MET A 61 -2.19 -13.80 4.19
CA MET A 61 -1.36 -12.90 3.36
C MET A 61 -1.28 -13.39 1.91
N MET A 62 -1.10 -14.69 1.68
CA MET A 62 -1.16 -15.25 0.33
C MET A 62 -2.54 -15.08 -0.32
N LEU A 63 -3.63 -15.24 0.44
CA LEU A 63 -4.97 -14.97 -0.08
C LEU A 63 -5.14 -13.49 -0.46
N CYS A 64 -4.54 -12.55 0.28
CA CYS A 64 -4.48 -11.13 -0.12
C CYS A 64 -3.73 -10.94 -1.45
N ILE A 65 -2.60 -11.62 -1.66
CA ILE A 65 -1.85 -11.58 -2.93
C ILE A 65 -2.72 -12.08 -4.09
N TYR A 66 -3.34 -13.25 -3.94
CA TYR A 66 -4.25 -13.79 -4.94
C TYR A 66 -5.41 -12.83 -5.28
N GLU A 67 -6.01 -12.22 -4.27
CA GLU A 67 -7.10 -11.25 -4.49
C GLU A 67 -6.63 -10.00 -5.22
N ARG A 68 -5.38 -9.56 -5.01
CA ARG A 68 -4.77 -8.42 -5.73
C ARG A 68 -4.43 -8.73 -7.17
N ALA A 69 -4.06 -9.96 -7.50
CA ALA A 69 -3.76 -10.38 -8.86
C ALA A 69 -4.98 -10.31 -9.81
N LYS A 70 -6.20 -10.27 -9.27
CA LYS A 70 -7.42 -10.18 -10.08
C LYS A 70 -7.52 -8.82 -10.78
N PRO A 71 -7.87 -8.76 -12.08
CA PRO A 71 -7.99 -7.49 -12.79
C PRO A 71 -9.17 -6.63 -12.30
N LYS A 72 -10.20 -7.25 -11.74
CA LYS A 72 -11.34 -6.56 -11.14
C LYS A 72 -11.15 -6.47 -9.63
N GLY A 73 -11.60 -5.36 -9.04
CA GLY A 73 -11.65 -5.20 -7.59
C GLY A 73 -12.40 -6.35 -6.92
N SER A 74 -11.92 -6.77 -5.75
CA SER A 74 -12.51 -7.85 -4.97
C SER A 74 -12.66 -7.46 -3.51
N PRO A 75 -13.85 -7.67 -2.90
CA PRO A 75 -14.03 -7.48 -1.46
C PRO A 75 -13.20 -8.48 -0.64
N GLY A 76 -12.65 -9.53 -1.27
CA GLY A 76 -11.83 -10.53 -0.61
C GLY A 76 -10.61 -9.93 0.12
N ILE A 77 -9.99 -8.89 -0.42
CA ILE A 77 -8.84 -8.23 0.22
C ILE A 77 -9.22 -7.71 1.61
N GLU A 78 -10.31 -6.95 1.72
CA GLU A 78 -10.76 -6.40 2.99
C GLU A 78 -11.15 -7.51 3.96
N ILE A 79 -11.89 -8.52 3.50
CA ILE A 79 -12.30 -9.67 4.32
C ILE A 79 -11.07 -10.36 4.93
N HIS A 80 -10.03 -10.60 4.13
CA HIS A 80 -8.79 -11.25 4.58
C HIS A 80 -8.02 -10.37 5.55
N LEU A 81 -7.90 -9.07 5.28
CA LEU A 81 -7.22 -8.14 6.18
C LEU A 81 -7.95 -7.98 7.52
N VAL A 82 -9.27 -7.94 7.53
CA VAL A 82 -10.07 -7.92 8.77
C VAL A 82 -9.91 -9.23 9.54
N GLY A 83 -9.88 -10.37 8.83
CA GLY A 83 -9.57 -11.67 9.44
C GLY A 83 -8.18 -11.69 10.09
N ALA A 84 -7.16 -11.19 9.39
CA ALA A 84 -5.81 -11.03 9.94
C ALA A 84 -5.77 -10.09 11.14
N ALA A 85 -6.50 -8.97 11.09
CA ALA A 85 -6.57 -8.01 12.19
C ALA A 85 -7.08 -8.66 13.48
N ARG A 86 -8.17 -9.43 13.38
CA ARG A 86 -8.73 -10.18 14.50
C ARG A 86 -7.77 -11.24 15.04
N LEU A 87 -7.01 -11.91 14.17
CA LEU A 87 -5.97 -12.86 14.60
C LEU A 87 -4.79 -12.18 15.29
N ILE A 88 -4.38 -11.01 14.82
CA ILE A 88 -3.34 -10.21 15.47
C ILE A 88 -3.77 -9.81 16.88
N GLU A 89 -5.00 -9.32 17.02
CA GLU A 89 -5.56 -8.94 18.33
C GLU A 89 -5.73 -10.15 19.25
N PHE A 90 -6.23 -11.27 18.72
CA PHE A 90 -6.34 -12.52 19.48
C PHE A 90 -4.98 -12.96 20.05
N HIS A 91 -3.95 -12.96 19.21
CA HIS A 91 -2.61 -13.37 19.62
C HIS A 91 -1.92 -12.34 20.53
N SER A 92 -2.20 -11.04 20.41
CA SER A 92 -1.56 -10.03 21.25
C SER A 92 -1.99 -10.08 22.71
N ARG A 93 -3.11 -10.73 23.03
CA ARG A 93 -3.60 -10.92 24.40
C ARG A 93 -2.82 -11.98 25.17
N ASP A 94 -2.10 -12.85 24.48
CA ASP A 94 -1.17 -13.81 25.10
C ASP A 94 0.23 -13.20 25.15
N SER A 95 0.52 -12.43 26.21
CA SER A 95 1.81 -11.74 26.46
C SER A 95 3.01 -12.67 26.72
N LEU A 96 2.86 -13.97 26.46
CA LEU A 96 3.85 -15.00 26.76
C LEU A 96 4.40 -15.52 25.44
N ILE A 97 5.71 -15.78 25.38
CA ILE A 97 6.38 -16.52 24.29
C ILE A 97 6.79 -15.66 23.06
N TYR A 98 7.41 -14.49 23.24
CA TYR A 98 8.31 -13.97 22.17
C TYR A 98 9.77 -14.32 22.46
N GLY A 99 10.21 -14.20 23.73
CA GLY A 99 11.58 -14.54 24.14
C GLY A 99 11.90 -16.04 24.20
N GLN A 100 10.89 -16.90 24.03
CA GLN A 100 11.05 -18.37 24.05
C GLN A 100 10.99 -19.01 22.65
N LEU A 101 10.69 -18.22 21.61
CA LEU A 101 10.65 -18.70 20.24
C LEU A 101 12.06 -18.90 19.69
N SER A 102 12.23 -19.92 18.86
CA SER A 102 13.43 -20.08 18.04
C SER A 102 13.61 -18.89 17.09
N GLN A 103 14.83 -18.68 16.60
CA GLN A 103 15.12 -17.60 15.64
C GLN A 103 14.26 -17.71 14.37
N ALA A 104 14.01 -18.93 13.88
CA ALA A 104 13.18 -19.16 12.71
C ALA A 104 11.71 -18.77 12.96
N GLU A 105 11.18 -19.10 14.14
CA GLU A 105 9.82 -18.70 14.53
C GLU A 105 9.72 -17.17 14.66
N GLN A 106 10.69 -16.52 15.31
CA GLN A 106 10.73 -15.06 15.40
C GLN A 106 10.75 -14.40 14.02
N ALA A 107 11.54 -14.94 13.07
CA ALA A 107 11.58 -14.45 11.70
C ALA A 107 10.23 -14.61 10.98
N MET A 108 9.55 -15.73 11.17
CA MET A 108 8.22 -15.96 10.59
C MET A 108 7.14 -15.05 11.20
N HIS A 109 7.19 -14.83 12.52
CA HIS A 109 6.31 -13.86 13.20
C HIS A 109 6.53 -12.44 12.68
N ARG A 110 7.79 -12.03 12.47
CA ARG A 110 8.13 -10.74 11.85
C ARG A 110 7.58 -10.66 10.43
N LEU A 111 7.81 -11.69 9.61
CA LEU A 111 7.35 -11.75 8.22
C LEU A 111 5.84 -11.51 8.11
N VAL A 112 5.01 -12.22 8.88
CA VAL A 112 3.55 -12.09 8.76
C VAL A 112 3.03 -10.74 9.24
N ARG A 113 3.67 -10.12 10.24
CA ARG A 113 3.31 -8.78 10.73
C ARG A 113 3.70 -7.69 9.75
N GLU A 114 4.90 -7.78 9.20
CA GLU A 114 5.34 -6.87 8.14
C GLU A 114 4.46 -7.00 6.89
N SER A 115 4.12 -8.23 6.50
CA SER A 115 3.17 -8.50 5.40
C SER A 115 1.81 -7.85 5.65
N TYR A 116 1.28 -7.98 6.87
CA TYR A 116 0.00 -7.35 7.22
C TYR A 116 0.06 -5.82 7.08
N ILE A 117 1.07 -5.18 7.65
CA ILE A 117 1.27 -3.73 7.54
C ILE A 117 1.39 -3.30 6.08
N PHE A 118 2.18 -4.04 5.29
CA PHE A 118 2.33 -3.79 3.86
C PHE A 118 0.99 -3.87 3.11
N HIS A 119 0.25 -4.95 3.29
CA HIS A 119 -1.02 -5.15 2.58
C HIS A 119 -2.08 -4.14 2.98
N VAL A 120 -2.16 -3.77 4.27
CA VAL A 120 -3.08 -2.71 4.72
C VAL A 120 -2.75 -1.38 4.04
N ALA A 121 -1.49 -0.97 4.05
CA ALA A 121 -1.07 0.31 3.46
C ALA A 121 -1.22 0.36 1.93
N THR A 122 -0.99 -0.77 1.25
CA THR A 122 -0.94 -0.81 -0.23
C THR A 122 -2.24 -1.28 -0.89
N SER A 123 -3.12 -1.99 -0.18
CA SER A 123 -4.31 -2.61 -0.78
C SER A 123 -5.61 -1.88 -0.43
N LEU A 124 -5.76 -1.40 0.82
CA LEU A 124 -6.97 -0.69 1.22
C LEU A 124 -7.25 0.59 0.43
N PRO A 125 -6.24 1.33 -0.09
CA PRO A 125 -6.52 2.47 -0.94
C PRO A 125 -7.37 2.21 -2.18
N PHE A 126 -7.41 0.95 -2.62
CA PHE A 126 -8.20 0.47 -3.76
C PHE A 126 -9.57 -0.10 -3.35
N GLN A 127 -9.95 0.03 -2.08
CA GLN A 127 -11.22 -0.41 -1.51
C GLN A 127 -12.14 0.79 -1.22
N HIS A 128 -13.44 0.51 -1.12
CA HIS A 128 -14.48 1.55 -0.96
C HIS A 128 -15.25 1.46 0.37
N SER A 129 -14.80 0.62 1.31
CA SER A 129 -15.49 0.35 2.58
C SER A 129 -14.75 0.95 3.77
N ASP A 130 -15.54 1.49 4.70
CA ASP A 130 -15.09 2.03 5.99
C ASP A 130 -15.47 1.13 7.19
N ALA A 131 -16.13 -0.01 6.95
CA ALA A 131 -16.87 -0.77 7.97
C ALA A 131 -16.01 -1.36 9.10
N HIS A 132 -14.69 -1.47 8.91
CA HIS A 132 -13.77 -2.15 9.84
C HIS A 132 -12.53 -1.30 10.18
N HIS A 133 -12.68 0.01 10.21
CA HIS A 133 -11.57 0.93 10.47
C HIS A 133 -10.85 0.63 11.79
N ASP A 134 -11.63 0.50 12.86
CA ASP A 134 -11.10 0.42 14.23
C ASP A 134 -10.33 -0.88 14.43
N GLU A 135 -10.84 -2.01 13.89
CA GLU A 135 -10.14 -3.29 13.93
C GLU A 135 -8.81 -3.23 13.19
N ILE A 136 -8.79 -2.64 12.00
CA ILE A 136 -7.56 -2.51 11.19
C ILE A 136 -6.54 -1.61 11.90
N GLU A 137 -6.96 -0.45 12.42
CA GLU A 137 -6.09 0.51 13.11
C GLU A 137 -5.49 -0.07 14.41
N MET A 138 -6.29 -0.82 15.17
CA MET A 138 -5.83 -1.54 16.36
C MET A 138 -4.76 -2.57 15.98
N ALA A 139 -5.04 -3.43 15.00
CA ALA A 139 -4.11 -4.46 14.57
C ALA A 139 -2.83 -3.91 13.91
N LEU A 140 -2.92 -2.76 13.23
CA LEU A 140 -1.74 -2.03 12.75
C LEU A 140 -0.86 -1.60 13.92
N SER A 141 -1.46 -0.98 14.95
CA SER A 141 -0.75 -0.54 16.16
C SER A 141 -0.08 -1.70 16.89
N LEU A 142 -0.79 -2.81 17.07
CA LEU A 142 -0.25 -4.03 17.68
C LEU A 142 0.89 -4.63 16.85
N SER A 143 0.77 -4.62 15.53
CA SER A 143 1.82 -5.16 14.64
C SER A 143 3.06 -4.30 14.64
N GLU A 144 2.90 -2.98 14.56
CA GLU A 144 3.99 -2.01 14.65
C GLU A 144 4.74 -2.13 15.98
N GLN A 145 4.01 -2.16 17.11
CA GLN A 145 4.61 -2.33 18.43
C GLN A 145 5.36 -3.67 18.55
N ALA A 146 4.82 -4.76 18.02
CA ALA A 146 5.44 -6.07 18.10
C ALA A 146 6.74 -6.18 17.29
N ILE A 147 6.89 -5.42 16.21
CA ILE A 147 8.09 -5.46 15.36
C ILE A 147 9.05 -4.30 15.59
N CYS A 148 8.67 -3.28 16.38
CA CYS A 148 9.44 -2.03 16.51
C CYS A 148 10.89 -2.26 16.95
N GLN A 149 11.15 -3.26 17.79
CA GLN A 149 12.50 -3.63 18.25
C GLN A 149 13.45 -4.04 17.12
N HIS A 150 12.92 -4.50 15.98
CA HIS A 150 13.70 -4.87 14.79
C HIS A 150 14.05 -3.66 13.92
N PHE A 151 13.45 -2.50 14.19
CA PHE A 151 13.66 -1.26 13.45
C PHE A 151 14.37 -0.24 14.33
N ARG A 152 15.52 0.24 13.86
CA ARG A 152 16.29 1.26 14.56
C ARG A 152 15.72 2.63 14.17
N PRO A 153 15.27 3.46 15.13
CA PRO A 153 14.58 4.73 14.83
C PRO A 153 15.37 5.73 13.96
N HIS A 154 16.70 5.62 13.95
CA HIS A 154 17.60 6.52 13.22
C HIS A 154 18.02 5.97 11.84
N LEU A 155 17.64 4.73 11.50
CA LEU A 155 17.92 4.15 10.19
C LEU A 155 16.66 4.19 9.33
N LEU A 156 16.84 4.57 8.07
CA LEU A 156 15.78 4.55 7.08
C LEU A 156 15.72 3.23 6.31
N SER A 157 16.87 2.61 6.05
CA SER A 157 16.95 1.37 5.30
C SER A 157 17.14 0.19 6.25
N HIS A 158 16.30 -0.82 6.06
CA HIS A 158 16.34 -2.08 6.80
C HIS A 158 16.43 -3.24 5.80
N PRO A 159 17.62 -3.54 5.25
CA PRO A 159 17.77 -4.61 4.27
C PRO A 159 17.45 -6.00 4.84
N ASP A 160 17.42 -6.14 6.16
CA ASP A 160 17.02 -7.35 6.88
C ASP A 160 15.50 -7.47 7.08
N SER A 161 14.72 -6.44 6.69
CA SER A 161 13.26 -6.47 6.70
C SER A 161 12.76 -7.37 5.57
N PRO A 162 12.03 -8.46 5.88
CA PRO A 162 11.58 -9.40 4.85
C PRO A 162 10.54 -8.82 3.89
N VAL A 163 9.83 -7.74 4.27
CA VAL A 163 8.78 -7.15 3.41
C VAL A 163 8.90 -5.64 3.28
N LEU A 164 9.04 -4.91 4.39
CA LEU A 164 8.86 -3.45 4.37
C LEU A 164 10.08 -2.70 3.81
N GLY A 165 11.29 -3.16 4.11
CA GLY A 165 12.56 -2.49 3.73
C GLY A 165 12.80 -1.11 4.39
N PHE A 166 11.79 -0.58 5.08
CA PHE A 166 11.70 0.77 5.64
C PHE A 166 10.93 0.74 6.98
N PRO A 167 11.08 1.73 7.89
CA PRO A 167 10.34 1.77 9.13
C PRO A 167 8.82 1.59 8.97
N PRO A 168 8.17 0.72 9.79
CA PRO A 168 6.73 0.46 9.73
C PRO A 168 5.87 1.72 9.85
N TYR A 169 6.38 2.73 10.55
CA TYR A 169 5.71 4.01 10.73
C TYR A 169 5.36 4.67 9.39
N LEU A 170 6.16 4.50 8.33
CA LEU A 170 5.85 5.05 7.00
C LEU A 170 4.56 4.44 6.44
N PHE A 171 4.42 3.13 6.51
CA PHE A 171 3.24 2.40 6.06
C PHE A 171 1.99 2.78 6.87
N ARG A 172 2.15 3.06 8.16
CA ARG A 172 1.09 3.64 8.97
C ARG A 172 0.71 5.05 8.53
N CYS A 173 1.68 5.91 8.22
CA CYS A 173 1.43 7.23 7.68
C CYS A 173 0.64 7.15 6.37
N ILE A 174 1.01 6.24 5.47
CA ILE A 174 0.31 6.00 4.20
C ILE A 174 -1.16 5.67 4.43
N TYR A 175 -1.44 4.68 5.28
CA TYR A 175 -2.82 4.31 5.64
C TYR A 175 -3.57 5.49 6.28
N THR A 176 -2.95 6.18 7.23
CA THR A 176 -3.57 7.31 7.94
C THR A 176 -3.91 8.45 6.98
N VAL A 177 -3.00 8.83 6.09
CA VAL A 177 -3.21 9.90 5.12
C VAL A 177 -4.32 9.53 4.14
N TYR A 178 -4.36 8.29 3.65
CA TYR A 178 -5.45 7.81 2.82
C TYR A 178 -6.81 7.92 3.53
N ARG A 179 -6.90 7.51 4.80
CA ARG A 179 -8.15 7.62 5.57
C ARG A 179 -8.58 9.06 5.80
N LEU A 180 -7.63 9.96 6.06
CA LEU A 180 -7.91 11.39 6.15
C LEU A 180 -8.41 11.91 4.80
N TYR A 181 -7.78 11.53 3.69
CA TYR A 181 -8.21 11.94 2.35
C TYR A 181 -9.65 11.48 2.03
N GLN A 182 -10.01 10.25 2.39
CA GLN A 182 -11.39 9.79 2.22
C GLN A 182 -12.38 10.56 3.09
N SER A 183 -12.02 10.77 4.36
CA SER A 183 -12.88 11.48 5.33
C SER A 183 -13.04 12.96 5.00
N SER A 184 -12.04 13.60 4.38
CA SER A 184 -12.04 15.04 4.10
C SER A 184 -13.11 15.44 3.08
N ARG A 185 -13.58 14.49 2.29
CA ARG A 185 -14.69 14.71 1.35
C ARG A 185 -16.02 14.99 2.08
N ASN A 186 -16.14 14.55 3.34
CA ASN A 186 -17.40 14.57 4.09
C ASN A 186 -17.31 15.30 5.45
N LYS A 187 -16.11 15.64 5.94
CA LYS A 187 -15.90 16.21 7.29
C LYS A 187 -14.78 17.25 7.29
N HIS A 188 -14.92 18.27 8.15
CA HIS A 188 -13.79 19.14 8.50
C HIS A 188 -12.75 18.34 9.30
N ILE A 189 -11.54 18.26 8.76
CA ILE A 189 -10.42 17.54 9.38
C ILE A 189 -9.61 18.50 10.25
N THR A 190 -9.19 18.03 11.42
CA THR A 190 -8.34 18.80 12.33
C THR A 190 -6.97 19.07 11.71
N SER A 191 -6.66 20.34 11.47
CA SER A 191 -5.41 20.79 10.85
C SER A 191 -4.13 20.41 11.60
N GLN A 192 -4.22 20.16 12.90
CA GLN A 192 -3.09 19.73 13.73
C GLN A 192 -2.57 18.33 13.34
N LYS A 193 -3.47 17.37 13.07
CA LYS A 193 -3.06 16.01 12.70
C LYS A 193 -2.36 15.99 11.33
N CYS A 194 -2.88 16.76 10.37
CA CYS A 194 -2.26 16.92 9.05
C CYS A 194 -0.88 17.57 9.14
N ARG A 195 -0.73 18.61 9.98
CA ARG A 195 0.58 19.26 10.22
C ARG A 195 1.61 18.29 10.77
N LYS A 196 1.27 17.56 11.83
CA LYS A 196 2.19 16.56 12.43
C LYS A 196 2.66 15.53 11.40
N LEU A 197 1.71 14.96 10.63
CA LEU A 197 2.05 13.98 9.59
C LEU A 197 2.95 14.58 8.49
N ASP A 198 2.68 15.82 8.06
CA ASP A 198 3.53 16.49 7.08
C ASP A 198 4.94 16.76 7.62
N ASP A 199 5.07 17.17 8.90
CA ASP A 199 6.37 17.39 9.54
C ASP A 199 7.20 16.10 9.61
N ASP A 200 6.58 14.98 10.03
CA ASP A 200 7.19 13.66 10.07
C ASP A 200 7.66 13.23 8.66
N LEU A 201 6.82 13.41 7.65
CA LEU A 201 7.13 13.09 6.25
C LEU A 201 8.23 13.97 5.67
N ARG A 202 8.30 15.26 6.02
CA ARG A 202 9.39 16.16 5.61
C ARG A 202 10.72 15.74 6.21
N GLN A 203 10.71 15.29 7.46
CA GLN A 203 11.92 14.77 8.08
C GLN A 203 12.46 13.58 7.29
N TRP A 204 11.60 12.65 6.89
CA TRP A 204 12.01 11.52 6.05
C TRP A 204 12.40 11.92 4.63
N ASP A 205 11.71 12.88 4.01
CA ASP A 205 12.11 13.41 2.70
C ASP A 205 13.54 13.95 2.74
N ARG A 206 13.89 14.75 3.77
CA ARG A 206 15.27 15.25 3.96
C ARG A 206 16.30 14.13 4.12
N CYS A 207 15.93 13.03 4.78
CA CYS A 207 16.82 11.91 5.02
C CYS A 207 16.94 10.95 3.82
N THR A 208 15.94 10.90 2.92
CA THR A 208 15.92 10.06 1.70
C THR A 208 16.44 10.77 0.45
N ARG A 209 16.65 12.09 0.51
CA ARG A 209 17.28 12.81 -0.60
C ARG A 209 18.74 12.38 -0.76
N PRO A 210 19.22 12.18 -2.01
CA PRO A 210 20.62 11.88 -2.24
C PRO A 210 21.47 13.01 -1.67
N GLN A 211 22.24 12.71 -0.63
CA GLN A 211 23.26 13.65 -0.17
C GLN A 211 24.42 13.55 -1.15
N THR A 212 24.81 14.68 -1.73
CA THR A 212 26.06 14.84 -2.49
C THR A 212 27.27 14.76 -1.54
N SER A 213 27.39 13.63 -0.84
CA SER A 213 28.56 13.32 -0.04
C SER A 213 29.68 12.96 -1.01
N LYS A 214 30.77 13.74 -0.98
CA LYS A 214 31.97 13.53 -1.80
C LYS A 214 32.69 12.20 -1.55
N ASN A 215 32.25 11.42 -0.55
CA ASN A 215 32.94 10.23 -0.06
C ASN A 215 32.22 8.91 -0.40
N THR A 216 31.10 8.92 -1.11
CA THR A 216 30.38 7.70 -1.49
C THR A 216 30.78 7.30 -2.91
N THR A 217 31.26 6.06 -3.10
CA THR A 217 31.53 5.51 -4.43
C THR A 217 30.24 5.46 -5.27
N ALA A 218 30.33 5.78 -6.56
CA ALA A 218 29.17 5.87 -7.47
C ALA A 218 28.21 4.66 -7.42
N ASN A 219 28.73 3.43 -7.32
CA ASN A 219 27.91 2.21 -7.22
C ASN A 219 27.07 2.12 -5.94
N ASN A 220 27.62 2.56 -4.80
CA ASN A 220 26.88 2.53 -3.53
C ASN A 220 25.78 3.60 -3.52
N GLN A 221 26.01 4.73 -4.19
CA GLN A 221 25.01 5.77 -4.33
C GLN A 221 23.86 5.33 -5.24
N ALA A 222 24.16 4.70 -6.39
CA ALA A 222 23.13 4.16 -7.29
C ALA A 222 22.22 3.14 -6.58
N ASN A 223 22.80 2.18 -5.84
CA ASN A 223 22.04 1.18 -5.11
C ASN A 223 21.13 1.78 -4.02
N LEU A 224 21.60 2.83 -3.32
CA LEU A 224 20.79 3.54 -2.33
C LEU A 224 19.66 4.35 -2.98
N GLU A 225 19.92 4.98 -4.12
CA GLU A 225 18.91 5.72 -4.88
C GLU A 225 17.78 4.79 -5.37
N THR A 226 18.11 3.58 -5.84
CA THR A 226 17.11 2.57 -6.20
C THR A 226 16.32 2.12 -4.97
N ALA A 227 17.00 1.82 -3.84
CA ALA A 227 16.34 1.36 -2.61
C ALA A 227 15.37 2.38 -2.00
N TRP A 228 15.59 3.68 -2.22
CA TRP A 228 14.74 4.76 -1.68
C TRP A 228 13.70 5.28 -2.65
N THR A 229 13.72 4.84 -3.91
CA THR A 229 12.79 5.30 -4.95
C THR A 229 11.34 5.09 -4.54
N GLY A 230 11.01 3.88 -4.10
CA GLY A 230 9.68 3.54 -3.61
C GLY A 230 9.24 4.36 -2.38
N PRO A 231 9.96 4.30 -1.25
CA PRO A 231 9.63 5.09 -0.06
C PRO A 231 9.46 6.59 -0.33
N ARG A 232 10.30 7.16 -1.20
CA ARG A 232 10.20 8.58 -1.59
C ARG A 232 8.93 8.89 -2.37
N LEU A 233 8.51 8.02 -3.28
CA LEU A 233 7.22 8.16 -3.96
C LEU A 233 6.04 8.13 -2.98
N TYR A 234 6.08 7.26 -1.98
CA TYR A 234 5.08 7.24 -0.91
C TYR A 234 5.07 8.53 -0.10
N ILE A 235 6.24 9.03 0.30
CA ILE A 235 6.36 10.30 1.04
C ILE A 235 5.76 11.45 0.23
N LEU A 236 6.10 11.56 -1.06
CA LEU A 236 5.57 12.59 -1.94
C LEU A 236 4.05 12.46 -2.12
N GLY A 237 3.55 11.24 -2.38
CA GLY A 237 2.11 10.97 -2.49
C GLY A 237 1.34 11.36 -1.24
N CYS A 238 1.84 11.00 -0.05
CA CYS A 238 1.26 11.42 1.23
C CYS A 238 1.21 12.95 1.36
N ARG A 239 2.33 13.63 1.08
CA ARG A 239 2.40 15.10 1.21
C ARG A 239 1.46 15.81 0.24
N ILE A 240 1.33 15.33 -1.01
CA ILE A 240 0.37 15.85 -1.99
C ILE A 240 -1.05 15.77 -1.43
N LEU A 241 -1.46 14.60 -0.92
CA LEU A 241 -2.81 14.41 -0.37
C LEU A 241 -3.04 15.25 0.89
N LEU A 242 -2.06 15.36 1.79
CA LEU A 242 -2.16 16.20 2.98
C LEU A 242 -2.36 17.68 2.64
N ARG A 243 -1.62 18.20 1.65
CA ARG A 243 -1.81 19.58 1.16
C ARG A 243 -3.21 19.79 0.59
N GLN A 244 -3.73 18.81 -0.16
CA GLN A 244 -5.09 18.89 -0.67
C GLN A 244 -6.13 18.94 0.46
N ILE A 245 -5.96 18.10 1.50
CA ILE A 245 -6.89 18.04 2.64
C ILE A 245 -6.89 19.36 3.42
N SER A 246 -5.71 19.96 3.63
CA SER A 246 -5.56 21.15 4.47
C SER A 246 -5.72 22.49 3.76
N GLY A 247 -5.83 22.51 2.42
CA GLY A 247 -6.04 23.75 1.67
C GLY A 247 -4.94 24.79 1.90
N SER A 248 -5.34 26.03 2.22
CA SER A 248 -4.43 27.18 2.39
C SER A 248 -3.57 27.12 3.65
N GLU A 249 -3.99 26.42 4.71
CA GLU A 249 -3.30 26.42 6.01
C GLU A 249 -1.91 25.79 5.96
N LEU A 250 -1.73 24.83 5.05
CA LEU A 250 -0.47 24.15 4.82
C LEU A 250 0.33 24.74 3.65
N ALA A 251 -0.23 25.72 2.93
CA ALA A 251 0.37 26.34 1.76
C ALA A 251 1.41 27.43 2.11
N GLU A 252 1.40 27.95 3.33
CA GLU A 252 2.27 29.06 3.75
C GLU A 252 3.70 28.64 4.14
N VAL A 253 3.97 27.34 4.34
CA VAL A 253 5.20 26.89 5.04
C VAL A 253 6.19 26.09 4.16
N ASP A 254 5.82 25.53 3.01
CA ASP A 254 6.70 24.65 2.17
C ASP A 254 6.05 24.25 0.84
N PRO A 255 6.71 23.48 -0.07
CA PRO A 255 6.55 23.68 -1.51
C PRO A 255 5.10 23.49 -1.94
N LYS A 256 4.69 24.29 -2.94
CA LYS A 256 3.38 24.15 -3.58
C LYS A 256 3.19 22.71 -4.08
N ILE A 257 1.93 22.27 -4.11
CA ILE A 257 1.55 20.94 -4.62
C ILE A 257 2.20 20.66 -5.99
N ASP A 258 2.26 21.67 -6.87
CA ASP A 258 2.87 21.56 -8.20
C ASP A 258 4.34 21.11 -8.14
N HIS A 259 5.13 21.61 -7.18
CA HIS A 259 6.52 21.20 -7.01
C HIS A 259 6.65 19.74 -6.53
N LEU A 260 5.78 19.31 -5.62
CA LEU A 260 5.76 17.91 -5.16
C LEU A 260 5.38 16.96 -6.30
N ILE A 261 4.47 17.39 -7.18
CA ILE A 261 4.08 16.65 -8.38
C ILE A 261 5.25 16.58 -9.37
N GLU A 262 5.91 17.70 -9.66
CA GLU A 262 7.09 17.74 -10.54
C GLU A 262 8.19 16.80 -10.05
N GLU A 263 8.46 16.82 -8.74
CA GLU A 263 9.43 15.92 -8.11
C GLU A 263 9.01 14.45 -8.23
N GLY A 264 7.74 14.15 -7.94
CA GLY A 264 7.18 12.81 -8.07
C GLY A 264 7.24 12.28 -9.50
N MET A 265 6.80 13.08 -10.47
CA MET A 265 6.88 12.75 -11.90
C MET A 265 8.32 12.60 -12.37
N GLY A 266 9.26 13.37 -11.81
CA GLY A 266 10.69 13.17 -12.03
C GLY A 266 11.15 11.78 -11.64
N ILE A 267 10.64 11.21 -10.54
CA ILE A 267 10.93 9.83 -10.12
C ILE A 267 10.22 8.83 -11.05
N VAL A 268 8.93 9.02 -11.36
CA VAL A 268 8.14 8.15 -12.26
C VAL A 268 8.83 7.95 -13.62
N ARG A 269 9.41 9.02 -14.18
CA ARG A 269 10.15 9.00 -15.46
C ARG A 269 11.39 8.11 -15.45
N ARG A 270 11.97 7.86 -14.27
CA ARG A 270 13.20 7.05 -14.11
C ARG A 270 12.92 5.59 -13.76
N LEU A 271 11.66 5.24 -13.52
CA LEU A 271 11.29 3.85 -13.25
C LEU A 271 11.45 3.01 -14.52
N GLU A 272 11.92 1.78 -14.34
CA GLU A 272 12.18 0.84 -15.42
C GLU A 272 11.31 -0.41 -15.26
N PRO A 273 10.11 -0.45 -15.87
CA PRO A 273 9.18 -1.59 -15.71
C PRO A 273 9.75 -2.97 -16.08
N ALA A 274 10.75 -3.01 -16.96
CA ALA A 274 11.38 -4.26 -17.39
C ALA A 274 12.33 -4.87 -16.36
N THR A 275 12.84 -4.07 -15.43
CA THR A 275 13.83 -4.48 -14.42
C THR A 275 13.26 -4.36 -13.01
N ASP A 276 12.26 -3.51 -12.80
CA ASP A 276 11.57 -3.28 -11.55
C ASP A 276 10.29 -4.11 -11.45
N TYR A 277 10.40 -5.29 -10.83
CA TYR A 277 9.27 -6.20 -10.67
C TYR A 277 8.30 -5.79 -9.55
N TYR A 278 8.54 -4.68 -8.84
CA TYR A 278 7.73 -4.23 -7.71
C TYR A 278 6.55 -3.34 -8.14
N ALA A 279 5.91 -3.63 -9.28
CA ALA A 279 4.78 -2.83 -9.81
C ALA A 279 3.73 -2.51 -8.72
N ASP A 280 3.30 -3.52 -7.98
CA ASP A 280 2.31 -3.39 -6.90
C ASP A 280 2.64 -2.34 -5.82
N TYR A 281 3.94 -2.06 -5.63
CA TYR A 281 4.45 -1.08 -4.68
C TYR A 281 4.21 0.37 -5.16
N TYR A 282 4.13 0.60 -6.46
CA TYR A 282 3.97 1.95 -7.02
C TYR A 282 2.54 2.38 -7.24
N CYS A 283 1.58 1.45 -7.16
CA CYS A 283 0.19 1.71 -7.50
C CYS A 283 -0.42 2.87 -6.68
N TRP A 284 -0.17 2.90 -5.37
CA TRP A 284 -0.74 3.95 -4.51
C TRP A 284 -0.08 5.32 -4.72
N PRO A 285 1.26 5.46 -4.74
CA PRO A 285 1.88 6.73 -5.08
C PRO A 285 1.46 7.26 -6.45
N PHE A 286 1.33 6.40 -7.46
CA PHE A 286 0.86 6.80 -8.78
C PHE A 286 -0.57 7.33 -8.74
N LEU A 287 -1.46 6.69 -7.98
CA LEU A 287 -2.81 7.21 -7.76
C LEU A 287 -2.78 8.58 -7.09
N ALA A 288 -1.99 8.74 -6.02
CA ALA A 288 -1.87 10.01 -5.29
C ALA A 288 -1.35 11.14 -6.18
N ILE A 289 -0.35 10.88 -7.05
CA ILE A 289 0.16 11.86 -8.01
C ILE A 289 -0.86 12.13 -9.12
N GLY A 290 -1.40 11.07 -9.72
CA GLY A 290 -2.35 11.11 -10.84
C GLY A 290 -3.65 11.85 -10.51
N LEU A 291 -4.09 11.78 -9.24
CA LEU A 291 -5.20 12.58 -8.70
C LEU A 291 -4.97 14.09 -8.82
N HIS A 292 -3.73 14.57 -8.99
CA HIS A 292 -3.44 16.00 -9.01
C HIS A 292 -2.79 16.50 -10.30
N LEU A 293 -2.55 15.61 -11.28
CA LEU A 293 -2.01 16.00 -12.58
C LEU A 293 -2.97 16.91 -13.36
N ARG A 294 -2.43 18.04 -13.84
CA ARG A 294 -3.14 19.02 -14.67
C ARG A 294 -2.75 18.95 -16.14
N SER A 295 -1.47 18.71 -16.44
CA SER A 295 -0.98 18.60 -17.82
C SER A 295 -1.43 17.29 -18.45
N THR A 296 -1.91 17.36 -19.70
CA THR A 296 -2.21 16.18 -20.51
C THR A 296 -0.94 15.34 -20.72
N SER A 297 0.21 15.97 -20.97
CA SER A 297 1.47 15.26 -21.20
C SER A 297 1.93 14.45 -19.98
N ASP A 298 1.76 14.97 -18.77
CA ASP A 298 2.12 14.23 -17.55
C ASP A 298 1.14 13.08 -17.27
N ARG A 299 -0.14 13.24 -17.64
CA ARG A 299 -1.15 12.17 -17.54
C ARG A 299 -0.84 11.03 -18.50
N GLU A 300 -0.51 11.36 -19.74
CA GLU A 300 -0.07 10.39 -20.75
C GLU A 300 1.17 9.65 -20.26
N LEU A 301 2.19 10.38 -19.78
CA LEU A 301 3.42 9.76 -19.28
C LEU A 301 3.18 8.82 -18.10
N LEU A 302 2.34 9.22 -17.14
CA LEU A 302 2.01 8.35 -16.00
C LEU A 302 1.25 7.11 -16.47
N MET A 303 0.32 7.26 -17.41
CA MET A 303 -0.44 6.14 -17.96
C MET A 303 0.45 5.18 -18.75
N ASP A 304 1.37 5.69 -19.56
CA ASP A 304 2.35 4.88 -20.28
C ASP A 304 3.17 4.02 -19.30
N GLN A 305 3.57 4.58 -18.15
CA GLN A 305 4.25 3.79 -17.13
C GLN A 305 3.36 2.74 -16.48
N VAL A 306 2.11 3.06 -16.16
CA VAL A 306 1.14 2.08 -15.63
C VAL A 306 0.96 0.92 -16.60
N LEU A 307 0.81 1.21 -17.90
CA LEU A 307 0.66 0.20 -18.95
C LEU A 307 1.93 -0.63 -19.12
N ALA A 308 3.11 -0.01 -19.07
CA ALA A 308 4.39 -0.71 -19.18
C ALA A 308 4.62 -1.65 -17.98
N PHE A 309 4.36 -1.21 -16.74
CA PHE A 309 4.41 -2.09 -15.57
C PHE A 309 3.40 -3.23 -15.66
N ARG A 310 2.16 -2.92 -16.07
CA ARG A 310 1.13 -3.95 -16.27
C ARG A 310 1.57 -5.00 -17.29
N ALA A 311 2.14 -4.58 -18.42
CA ALA A 311 2.62 -5.47 -19.45
C ALA A 311 3.79 -6.35 -18.97
N ALA A 312 4.74 -5.76 -18.22
CA ALA A 312 5.92 -6.46 -17.72
C ALA A 312 5.61 -7.46 -16.59
N THR A 313 4.61 -7.15 -15.75
CA THR A 313 4.35 -7.91 -14.50
C THR A 313 3.02 -8.66 -14.49
N ASN A 314 2.17 -8.48 -15.50
CA ASN A 314 0.79 -9.00 -15.52
C ASN A 314 -0.02 -8.59 -14.26
N ASN A 315 0.29 -7.44 -13.67
CA ASN A 315 -0.23 -7.07 -12.36
C ASN A 315 -1.68 -6.56 -12.42
N GLY A 316 -2.58 -7.27 -11.72
CA GLY A 316 -3.99 -6.90 -11.63
C GLY A 316 -4.25 -5.55 -10.96
N THR A 317 -3.41 -5.13 -10.01
CA THR A 317 -3.53 -3.81 -9.35
C THR A 317 -3.20 -2.68 -10.30
N MET A 318 -2.20 -2.83 -11.18
CA MET A 318 -1.91 -1.84 -12.22
C MET A 318 -3.08 -1.68 -13.19
N ARG A 319 -3.77 -2.77 -13.55
CA ARG A 319 -5.02 -2.66 -14.33
C ARG A 319 -6.09 -1.85 -13.59
N ARG A 320 -6.29 -2.09 -12.30
CA ARG A 320 -7.26 -1.31 -11.51
C ARG A 320 -6.85 0.16 -11.43
N LEU A 321 -5.57 0.45 -11.31
CA LEU A 321 -5.04 1.81 -11.31
C LEU A 321 -5.34 2.54 -12.63
N GLU A 322 -5.10 1.88 -13.76
CA GLU A 322 -5.47 2.37 -15.10
C GLU A 322 -6.96 2.77 -15.13
N ASP A 323 -7.85 1.83 -14.80
CA ASP A 323 -9.31 2.06 -14.82
C ASP A 323 -9.71 3.23 -13.88
N MET A 324 -9.07 3.35 -12.70
CA MET A 324 -9.34 4.44 -11.76
C MET A 324 -8.88 5.81 -12.28
N LEU A 325 -7.66 5.90 -12.82
CA LEU A 325 -7.12 7.16 -13.34
C LEU A 325 -7.92 7.67 -14.54
N GLU A 326 -8.30 6.78 -15.46
CA GLU A 326 -9.17 7.12 -16.59
C GLU A 326 -10.50 7.73 -16.13
N LEU A 327 -11.18 7.06 -15.19
CA LEU A 327 -12.45 7.53 -14.63
C LEU A 327 -12.30 8.92 -13.96
N ILE A 328 -11.22 9.11 -13.19
CA ILE A 328 -10.94 10.37 -12.49
C ILE A 328 -10.69 11.51 -13.50
N TRP A 329 -9.91 11.27 -14.55
CA TRP A 329 -9.60 12.30 -15.53
C TRP A 329 -10.81 12.64 -16.41
N GLN A 330 -11.59 11.63 -16.84
CA GLN A 330 -12.82 11.85 -17.61
C GLN A 330 -13.87 12.65 -16.84
N SER A 331 -14.10 12.33 -15.57
CA SER A 331 -15.08 13.05 -14.73
C SER A 331 -14.72 14.53 -14.53
N ARG A 332 -13.43 14.86 -14.46
CA ARG A 332 -12.96 16.26 -14.40
C ARG A 332 -13.13 17.01 -15.71
N HIS A 333 -12.89 16.35 -16.84
CA HIS A 333 -13.17 16.95 -18.14
C HIS A 333 -14.65 17.27 -18.31
N ALA A 334 -15.54 16.37 -17.88
CA ALA A 334 -16.98 16.61 -17.89
C ALA A 334 -17.41 17.78 -16.98
N GLN A 335 -16.83 17.89 -15.77
CA GLN A 335 -17.11 19.01 -14.85
C GLN A 335 -16.61 20.36 -15.38
N SER A 336 -15.51 20.39 -16.12
CA SER A 336 -14.98 21.60 -16.75
C SER A 336 -15.80 22.08 -17.96
N MET A 337 -16.65 21.22 -18.54
CA MET A 337 -17.48 21.53 -19.72
C MET A 337 -18.97 21.74 -19.38
N ALA A 338 -19.38 21.55 -18.12
CA ALA A 338 -20.74 21.87 -17.70
C ALA A 338 -20.97 23.39 -17.79
N PRO A 339 -22.00 23.86 -18.53
CA PRO A 339 -22.28 25.28 -18.64
C PRO A 339 -22.61 25.85 -17.27
N ALA A 340 -22.00 27.00 -16.93
CA ALA A 340 -22.33 27.73 -15.71
C ALA A 340 -23.83 28.02 -15.70
N THR A 341 -24.56 27.39 -14.78
CA THR A 341 -25.99 27.65 -14.59
C THR A 341 -26.15 29.15 -14.31
N PRO A 342 -26.88 29.91 -15.14
CA PRO A 342 -27.03 31.34 -14.92
C PRO A 342 -27.73 31.55 -13.58
N ALA A 343 -27.10 32.34 -12.71
CA ALA A 343 -27.69 32.79 -11.47
C ALA A 343 -29.02 33.48 -11.81
N SER A 344 -30.12 32.85 -11.42
CA SER A 344 -31.44 33.46 -11.48
C SER A 344 -31.45 34.65 -10.54
N ASN A 345 -31.28 35.85 -11.09
CA ASN A 345 -31.59 37.11 -10.43
C ASN A 345 -33.08 37.09 -10.06
N GLN A 346 -33.38 36.81 -8.79
CA GLN A 346 -34.66 37.17 -8.20
C GLN A 346 -34.55 38.61 -7.71
N THR A 347 -34.97 39.54 -8.57
CA THR A 347 -35.54 40.82 -8.15
C THR A 347 -37.03 40.75 -8.45
N GLY A 348 -37.83 40.78 -7.39
CA GLY A 348 -39.29 40.82 -7.40
C GLY A 348 -39.79 40.95 -5.98
#